data_AF-A0A6N7ESV6-F1
#
_entry.id   AF-A0A6N7ESV6-F1
#
_cell.length_a   1.000
_cell.length_b   1.000
_cell.length_c   1.000
_cell.angle_alpha   90.00
_cell.angle_beta   90.00
_cell.angle_gamma   90.00
#
_symmetry.space_group_name_H-M   'P 1'
#
loop_
_entity.id
_entity.type
_entity.pdbx_description
1 polymer ?
#
loop_
_entity_poly.entity_id
_entity_poly.type
_entity_poly.pdbx_seq_one_letter_code
_entity_poly.pdbx_strand_id
1 'polypeptide(L)'
;MEKFTQHTGVGVPLRRSNVDTDQIIPAVYLKRVTRTGFEDALFAAWRGDPDFVLNQPAYASGSVLVAGPDFGTGSSREHAVWALKDYGFRVVLAPRFADIFRGNSGKQGLVAGIISQEDAEMIWKVLENAPGTEITVDLEHKTVVCGDVHATFEIDDYTRWRLLEGLDDIGLTLQNEADITTFEATRATWRPQTLPAKHLPPVHVMAARPVGGDGEGLPAHADAPLA
;
A
#
# COMPACT_ATOMS: atom_id res chain seq x y z
N MET A 1 -8.03 10.27 -4.77
CA MET A 1 -8.10 9.13 -3.83
C MET A 1 -9.57 8.72 -3.65
N GLU A 2 -9.89 7.47 -3.30
CA GLU A 2 -11.28 7.09 -2.99
C GLU A 2 -11.68 7.55 -1.58
N LYS A 3 -12.95 7.95 -1.39
CA LYS A 3 -13.48 8.30 -0.07
C LYS A 3 -13.49 7.06 0.83
N PHE A 4 -13.12 7.23 2.10
CA PHE A 4 -13.21 6.20 3.13
C PHE A 4 -14.13 6.69 4.23
N THR A 5 -15.27 6.03 4.46
CA THR A 5 -16.17 6.30 5.60
C THR A 5 -16.14 5.12 6.57
N GLN A 6 -16.41 3.93 6.06
CA GLN A 6 -16.37 2.68 6.81
C GLN A 6 -15.85 1.57 5.89
N HIS A 7 -15.12 0.61 6.46
CA HIS A 7 -14.65 -0.57 5.75
C HIS A 7 -14.88 -1.81 6.60
N THR A 8 -15.46 -2.85 6.01
CA THR A 8 -15.54 -4.18 6.61
C THR A 8 -14.79 -5.16 5.72
N GLY A 9 -13.93 -5.98 6.32
CA GLY A 9 -13.29 -7.07 5.60
C GLY A 9 -12.43 -7.93 6.50
N VAL A 10 -11.90 -9.01 5.92
CA VAL A 10 -11.12 -10.01 6.64
C VAL A 10 -9.94 -9.37 7.37
N GLY A 11 -9.89 -9.62 8.69
CA GLY A 11 -8.80 -9.21 9.56
C GLY A 11 -7.61 -10.15 9.46
N VAL A 12 -6.40 -9.59 9.41
CA VAL A 12 -5.15 -10.35 9.35
C VAL A 12 -4.33 -10.08 10.62
N PRO A 13 -4.07 -11.11 11.45
CA PRO A 13 -3.22 -10.96 12.62
C PRO A 13 -1.73 -11.03 12.24
N LEU A 14 -1.00 -9.92 12.36
CA LEU A 14 0.44 -9.87 12.18
C LEU A 14 1.13 -9.55 13.51
N ARG A 15 1.42 -10.59 14.31
CA ARG A 15 2.17 -10.48 15.58
C ARG A 15 3.67 -10.22 15.35
N ARG A 16 3.97 -9.05 14.80
CA ARG A 16 5.32 -8.55 14.56
C ARG A 16 5.40 -7.08 14.97
N SER A 17 6.39 -6.77 15.79
CA SER A 17 6.74 -5.39 16.16
C SER A 17 7.90 -4.90 15.32
N ASN A 18 8.09 -3.59 15.25
CA ASN A 18 9.18 -2.95 14.52
C ASN A 18 9.21 -3.35 13.03
N VAL A 19 8.04 -3.54 12.43
CA VAL A 19 7.94 -3.88 11.01
C VAL A 19 8.47 -2.71 10.21
N ASP A 20 9.61 -2.89 9.54
CA ASP A 20 10.25 -1.82 8.78
C ASP A 20 9.80 -1.77 7.32
N THR A 21 10.14 -0.68 6.62
CA THR A 21 9.72 -0.50 5.22
C THR A 21 10.38 -1.44 4.22
N ASP A 22 11.55 -2.04 4.52
CA ASP A 22 12.15 -3.11 3.72
C ASP A 22 11.41 -4.43 3.91
N GLN A 23 10.88 -4.69 5.10
CA GLN A 23 10.05 -5.87 5.37
C GLN A 23 8.70 -5.77 4.67
N ILE A 24 8.07 -4.58 4.68
CA ILE A 24 6.82 -4.34 3.94
C ILE A 24 7.06 -4.49 2.44
N ILE A 25 8.12 -3.86 1.90
CA ILE A 25 8.50 -3.97 0.49
C ILE A 25 10.04 -3.95 0.33
N PRO A 26 10.66 -5.08 -0.05
CA PRO A 26 12.10 -5.15 -0.21
C PRO A 26 12.64 -4.20 -1.28
N ALA A 27 13.81 -3.60 -1.04
CA ALA A 27 14.44 -2.64 -1.95
C ALA A 27 14.60 -3.11 -3.41
N VAL A 28 14.69 -4.43 -3.66
CA VAL A 28 14.81 -4.98 -5.01
C VAL A 28 13.61 -4.66 -5.91
N TYR A 29 12.42 -4.47 -5.34
CA TYR A 29 11.19 -4.13 -6.04
C TYR A 29 11.10 -2.63 -6.39
N LEU A 30 11.87 -1.77 -5.72
CA LEU A 30 11.85 -0.32 -5.90
C LEU A 30 12.55 0.16 -7.18
N LYS A 31 13.04 -0.77 -8.00
CA LYS A 31 13.56 -0.50 -9.35
C LYS A 31 12.45 -0.39 -10.39
N ARG A 32 11.21 -0.78 -10.04
CA ARG A 32 10.02 -0.61 -10.90
C ARG A 32 9.70 0.88 -11.02
N VAL A 33 9.37 1.32 -12.23
CA VAL A 33 8.96 2.70 -12.53
C VAL A 33 7.44 2.86 -12.64
N THR A 34 6.68 1.78 -12.44
CA THR A 34 5.22 1.79 -12.41
C THR A 34 4.72 2.30 -11.06
N ARG A 35 3.51 2.85 -11.04
CA ARG A 35 2.84 3.32 -9.80
C ARG A 35 1.96 2.26 -9.15
N THR A 36 1.74 1.13 -9.83
CA THR A 36 0.90 0.01 -9.42
C THR A 36 1.62 -1.31 -9.72
N GLY A 37 1.08 -2.40 -9.19
CA GLY A 37 1.61 -3.75 -9.41
C GLY A 37 2.64 -4.12 -8.35
N PHE A 38 2.42 -3.75 -7.10
CA PHE A 38 3.30 -4.07 -5.96
C PHE A 38 2.70 -5.10 -4.98
N GLU A 39 1.57 -5.72 -5.32
CA GLU A 39 0.92 -6.77 -4.53
C GLU A 39 1.79 -8.02 -4.34
N ASP A 40 2.64 -8.35 -5.32
CA ASP A 40 3.62 -9.45 -5.23
C ASP A 40 4.80 -9.09 -4.30
N ALA A 41 5.10 -7.80 -4.17
CA ALA A 41 6.20 -7.29 -3.37
C ALA A 41 5.86 -7.17 -1.88
N LEU A 42 4.58 -7.07 -1.52
CA LEU A 42 4.14 -6.94 -0.13
C LEU A 42 4.59 -8.15 0.70
N PHE A 43 5.39 -7.89 1.73
CA PHE A 43 5.97 -8.90 2.63
C PHE A 43 6.64 -10.06 1.89
N ALA A 44 7.21 -9.82 0.70
CA ALA A 44 7.69 -10.88 -0.19
C ALA A 44 8.70 -11.83 0.48
N ALA A 45 9.59 -11.31 1.33
CA ALA A 45 10.55 -12.13 2.07
C ALA A 45 9.85 -13.08 3.06
N TRP A 46 8.79 -12.64 3.74
CA TRP A 46 8.03 -13.46 4.68
C TRP A 46 7.07 -14.42 3.97
N ARG A 47 6.48 -14.00 2.84
CA ARG A 47 5.62 -14.85 2.01
C ARG A 47 6.38 -15.99 1.30
N GLY A 48 7.70 -16.01 1.36
CA GLY A 48 8.49 -17.19 0.99
C GLY A 48 8.30 -18.37 1.94
N ASP A 49 7.83 -18.11 3.17
CA ASP A 49 7.41 -19.15 4.13
C ASP A 49 5.96 -19.55 3.86
N PRO A 50 5.67 -20.82 3.51
CA PRO A 50 4.30 -21.30 3.28
C PRO A 50 3.35 -21.08 4.46
N ASP A 51 3.87 -21.06 5.69
CA ASP A 51 3.07 -20.93 6.91
C ASP A 51 2.78 -19.46 7.28
N PHE A 52 3.37 -18.50 6.54
CA PHE A 52 3.14 -17.08 6.78
C PHE A 52 1.66 -16.71 6.64
N VAL A 53 1.19 -15.83 7.54
CA VAL A 53 -0.25 -15.54 7.71
C VAL A 53 -0.97 -15.18 6.40
N LEU A 54 -0.36 -14.38 5.52
CA LEU A 54 -0.99 -14.00 4.24
C LEU A 54 -1.06 -15.11 3.20
N ASN A 55 -0.30 -16.19 3.38
CA ASN A 55 -0.35 -17.36 2.50
C ASN A 55 -1.46 -18.34 2.90
N GLN A 56 -2.04 -18.17 4.10
CA GLN A 56 -3.13 -19.02 4.56
C GLN A 56 -4.45 -18.60 3.87
N PRO A 57 -5.25 -19.55 3.35
CA PRO A 57 -6.46 -19.23 2.58
C PRO A 57 -7.45 -18.32 3.30
N ALA A 58 -7.57 -18.45 4.62
CA ALA A 58 -8.47 -17.67 5.45
C ALA A 58 -8.12 -16.17 5.52
N TYR A 59 -6.86 -15.80 5.26
CA TYR A 59 -6.36 -14.42 5.32
C TYR A 59 -5.93 -13.88 3.96
N ALA A 60 -5.97 -14.70 2.90
CA ALA A 60 -5.49 -14.34 1.56
C ALA A 60 -6.20 -13.10 0.99
N SER A 61 -7.51 -12.96 1.26
CA SER A 61 -8.33 -11.79 0.91
C SER A 61 -8.41 -10.73 2.02
N GLY A 62 -7.44 -10.75 2.95
CA GLY A 62 -7.33 -9.80 4.05
C GLY A 62 -7.28 -8.36 3.58
N SER A 63 -8.06 -7.48 4.22
CA SER A 63 -8.09 -6.05 3.91
C SER A 63 -7.97 -5.14 5.14
N VAL A 64 -7.95 -5.72 6.35
CA VAL A 64 -7.64 -5.03 7.61
C VAL A 64 -6.45 -5.74 8.26
N LEU A 65 -5.31 -5.08 8.34
CA LEU A 65 -4.10 -5.62 8.99
C LEU A 65 -4.05 -5.19 10.46
N VAL A 66 -3.83 -6.11 11.39
CA VAL A 66 -3.61 -5.80 12.80
C VAL A 66 -2.17 -6.17 13.15
N ALA A 67 -1.32 -5.17 13.31
CA ALA A 67 0.12 -5.31 13.48
C ALA A 67 0.59 -4.93 14.89
N GLY A 68 1.81 -5.35 15.24
CA GLY A 68 2.44 -4.98 16.50
C GLY A 68 2.91 -3.52 16.52
N PRO A 69 3.44 -3.05 17.67
CA PRO A 69 3.94 -1.68 17.79
C PRO A 69 5.08 -1.41 16.81
N ASP A 70 5.25 -0.15 16.46
CA ASP A 70 6.37 0.39 15.70
C ASP A 70 6.32 0.01 14.21
N PHE A 71 5.11 -0.08 13.66
CA PHE A 71 4.86 -0.45 12.28
C PHE A 71 5.25 0.66 11.29
N GLY A 72 5.87 0.26 10.17
CA GLY A 72 6.33 1.15 9.11
C GLY A 72 7.62 1.90 9.45
N THR A 73 8.43 1.39 10.38
CA THR A 73 9.69 2.02 10.80
C THR A 73 10.77 1.97 9.71
N GLY A 74 11.87 2.68 9.93
CA GLY A 74 12.99 2.73 8.99
C GLY A 74 12.85 3.84 7.94
N SER A 75 13.26 3.54 6.71
CA SER A 75 13.40 4.56 5.66
C SER A 75 12.06 5.05 5.12
N SER A 76 12.01 6.33 4.71
CA SER A 76 10.84 6.91 4.05
C SER A 76 10.60 6.25 2.69
N ARG A 77 9.54 5.45 2.57
CA ARG A 77 9.17 4.76 1.33
C ARG A 77 7.66 4.78 1.14
N GLU A 78 7.19 5.62 0.23
CA GLU A 78 5.78 5.64 -0.20
C GLU A 78 5.33 4.29 -0.77
N HIS A 79 6.25 3.57 -1.41
CA HIS A 79 6.01 2.23 -1.96
C HIS A 79 5.53 1.21 -0.91
N ALA A 80 5.84 1.39 0.37
CA ALA A 80 5.34 0.51 1.43
C ALA A 80 3.81 0.60 1.56
N VAL A 81 3.26 1.82 1.42
CA VAL A 81 1.81 2.05 1.42
C VAL A 81 1.20 1.55 0.11
N TRP A 82 1.87 1.73 -1.02
CA TRP A 82 1.40 1.20 -2.32
C TRP A 82 1.30 -0.33 -2.29
N ALA A 83 2.32 -1.03 -1.78
CA ALA A 83 2.31 -2.49 -1.69
C ALA A 83 1.12 -3.00 -0.84
N LEU A 84 0.83 -2.34 0.29
CA LEU A 84 -0.33 -2.66 1.12
C LEU A 84 -1.65 -2.45 0.35
N LYS A 85 -1.79 -1.30 -0.32
CA LYS A 85 -3.02 -0.95 -1.04
C LYS A 85 -3.26 -1.81 -2.27
N ASP A 86 -2.21 -2.08 -3.05
CA ASP A 86 -2.25 -2.91 -4.26
C ASP A 86 -2.62 -4.35 -3.89
N TYR A 87 -2.13 -4.85 -2.74
CA TYR A 87 -2.55 -6.15 -2.21
C TYR A 87 -4.04 -6.19 -1.83
N GLY A 88 -4.61 -5.06 -1.41
CA GLY A 88 -6.02 -4.94 -1.04
C GLY A 88 -6.27 -4.39 0.36
N PHE A 89 -5.22 -4.08 1.13
CA PHE A 89 -5.41 -3.47 2.45
C PHE A 89 -6.00 -2.07 2.33
N ARG A 90 -6.98 -1.81 3.19
CA ARG A 90 -7.65 -0.51 3.35
C ARG A 90 -7.38 0.09 4.73
N VAL A 91 -7.09 -0.77 5.71
CA VAL A 91 -6.78 -0.37 7.08
C VAL A 91 -5.57 -1.13 7.61
N VAL A 92 -4.70 -0.43 8.34
CA VAL A 92 -3.71 -1.01 9.24
C VAL A 92 -3.98 -0.45 10.64
N LEU A 93 -4.14 -1.36 11.61
CA LEU A 93 -4.28 -1.05 13.03
C LEU A 93 -3.01 -1.48 13.75
N ALA A 94 -2.41 -0.60 14.54
CA ALA A 94 -1.23 -0.93 15.34
C ALA A 94 -1.15 -0.03 16.59
N PRO A 95 -0.49 -0.48 17.68
CA PRO A 95 -0.28 0.35 18.86
C PRO A 95 0.60 1.58 18.65
N ARG A 96 1.49 1.54 17.64
CA ARG A 96 2.33 2.67 17.25
C ARG A 96 2.76 2.55 15.80
N PHE A 97 2.85 3.69 15.11
CA PHE A 97 3.40 3.79 13.75
C PHE A 97 4.64 4.68 13.73
N ALA A 98 5.47 4.51 12.71
CA ALA A 98 6.43 5.54 12.34
C ALA A 98 5.72 6.72 11.65
N ASP A 99 6.07 7.95 12.04
CA ASP A 99 5.35 9.16 11.62
C ASP A 99 5.30 9.34 10.10
N ILE A 100 6.41 9.05 9.42
CA ILE A 100 6.51 9.16 7.96
C ILE A 100 5.57 8.17 7.27
N PHE A 101 5.56 6.91 7.71
CA PHE A 101 4.67 5.89 7.15
C PHE A 101 3.20 6.27 7.37
N ARG A 102 2.86 6.74 8.57
CA ARG A 102 1.51 7.18 8.92
C ARG A 102 1.06 8.36 8.06
N GLY A 103 1.91 9.37 7.88
CA GLY A 103 1.63 10.53 7.01
C GLY A 103 1.42 10.13 5.55
N ASN A 104 2.26 9.23 5.02
CA ASN A 104 2.09 8.72 3.65
C ASN A 104 0.80 7.91 3.49
N SER A 105 0.42 7.13 4.51
CA SER A 105 -0.81 6.31 4.50
C SER A 105 -2.04 7.17 4.28
N GLY A 106 -2.19 8.24 5.07
CA GLY A 106 -3.32 9.17 4.97
C GLY A 106 -3.43 9.87 3.61
N LYS A 107 -2.30 10.27 3.03
CA LYS A 107 -2.25 10.92 1.71
C LYS A 107 -2.63 10.00 0.55
N GLN A 108 -2.54 8.70 0.77
CA GLN A 108 -2.71 7.70 -0.27
C GLN A 108 -3.95 6.83 -0.08
N GLY A 109 -4.75 7.06 0.96
CA GLY A 109 -6.04 6.39 1.14
C GLY A 109 -5.96 5.09 1.92
N LEU A 110 -4.96 4.96 2.78
CA LEU A 110 -4.82 3.86 3.73
C LEU A 110 -5.06 4.41 5.14
N VAL A 111 -5.99 3.81 5.89
CA VAL A 111 -6.22 4.18 7.28
C VAL A 111 -5.14 3.55 8.16
N ALA A 112 -4.32 4.37 8.80
CA ALA A 112 -3.35 3.95 9.82
C ALA A 112 -3.85 4.35 11.21
N GLY A 113 -4.69 3.49 11.81
CA GLY A 113 -5.38 3.74 13.07
C GLY A 113 -4.61 3.22 14.27
N ILE A 114 -4.37 4.09 15.27
CA ILE A 114 -3.69 3.69 16.51
C ILE A 114 -4.71 3.08 17.46
N ILE A 115 -4.52 1.83 17.86
CA ILE A 115 -5.33 1.15 18.89
C ILE A 115 -4.48 0.90 20.14
N SER A 116 -5.09 0.59 21.29
CA SER A 116 -4.29 0.18 22.44
C SER A 116 -3.61 -1.18 22.21
N GLN A 117 -2.51 -1.45 22.92
CA GLN A 117 -1.88 -2.77 22.87
C GLN A 117 -2.81 -3.88 23.37
N GLU A 118 -3.68 -3.57 24.33
CA GLU A 118 -4.67 -4.50 24.87
C GLU A 118 -5.72 -4.87 23.81
N ASP A 119 -6.25 -3.87 23.09
CA ASP A 119 -7.19 -4.09 22.00
C ASP A 119 -6.55 -4.90 20.86
N ALA A 120 -5.29 -4.62 20.51
CA ALA A 120 -4.55 -5.40 19.52
C ALA A 120 -4.45 -6.88 19.91
N GLU A 121 -4.12 -7.17 21.17
CA GLU A 121 -4.07 -8.55 21.69
C GLU A 121 -5.43 -9.24 21.71
N MET A 122 -6.50 -8.52 22.07
CA MET A 122 -7.87 -9.05 22.04
C MET A 122 -8.30 -9.37 20.61
N ILE A 123 -8.07 -8.47 19.66
CA ILE A 123 -8.38 -8.68 18.25
C ILE A 123 -7.57 -9.85 17.69
N TRP A 124 -6.27 -9.96 17.97
CA TRP A 124 -5.47 -11.11 17.54
C TRP A 124 -6.04 -12.44 18.03
N LYS A 125 -6.45 -12.53 19.30
CA LYS A 125 -7.08 -13.74 19.83
C LYS A 125 -8.36 -14.11 19.08
N VAL A 126 -9.20 -13.14 18.72
CA VAL A 126 -10.41 -13.39 17.93
C VAL A 126 -10.05 -13.94 16.54
N LEU A 127 -9.13 -13.27 15.83
CA LEU A 127 -8.73 -13.66 14.48
C LEU A 127 -8.06 -15.04 14.44
N GLU A 128 -7.24 -15.37 15.43
CA GLU A 128 -6.54 -16.66 15.52
C GLU A 128 -7.47 -17.81 15.91
N ASN A 129 -8.47 -17.56 16.77
CA ASN A 129 -9.47 -18.56 17.13
C ASN A 129 -10.50 -18.80 16.02
N ALA A 130 -10.79 -17.78 15.21
CA ALA A 130 -11.72 -17.85 14.09
C ALA A 130 -11.12 -17.17 12.83
N PRO A 131 -10.18 -17.85 12.13
CA PRO A 131 -9.59 -17.33 10.90
C PRO A 131 -10.64 -16.95 9.86
N GLY A 132 -10.45 -15.81 9.19
CA GLY A 132 -11.43 -15.26 8.24
C GLY A 132 -12.47 -14.33 8.88
N THR A 133 -12.42 -14.12 10.20
CA THR A 133 -13.27 -13.10 10.87
C THR A 133 -13.03 -11.71 10.28
N GLU A 134 -14.13 -11.01 10.04
CA GLU A 134 -14.10 -9.64 9.52
C GLU A 134 -13.94 -8.62 10.65
N ILE A 135 -13.27 -7.52 10.31
CA ILE A 135 -13.16 -6.34 11.15
C ILE A 135 -13.90 -5.20 10.45
N THR A 136 -14.82 -4.55 11.18
CA THR A 136 -15.44 -3.31 10.74
C THR A 136 -14.70 -2.13 11.36
N VAL A 137 -14.22 -1.22 10.51
CA VAL A 137 -13.53 0.00 10.91
C VAL A 137 -14.36 1.19 10.42
N ASP A 138 -14.84 1.98 11.36
CA ASP A 138 -15.65 3.18 11.11
C ASP A 138 -14.79 4.42 11.34
N LEU A 139 -14.46 5.14 10.27
CA LEU A 139 -13.66 6.35 10.34
C LEU A 139 -14.45 7.55 10.84
N GLU A 140 -15.77 7.58 10.65
CA GLU A 140 -16.62 8.65 11.15
C GLU A 140 -16.65 8.65 12.67
N HIS A 141 -16.87 7.48 13.27
CA HIS A 141 -16.99 7.29 14.71
C HIS A 141 -15.68 6.91 15.39
N LYS A 142 -14.61 6.64 14.61
CA LYS A 142 -13.29 6.20 15.09
C LYS A 142 -13.37 4.91 15.93
N THR A 143 -14.13 3.94 15.45
CA THR A 143 -14.36 2.65 16.13
C THR A 143 -13.88 1.46 15.30
N VAL A 144 -13.55 0.39 16.00
CA VAL A 144 -13.18 -0.93 15.45
C VAL A 144 -14.06 -1.98 16.11
N VAL A 145 -14.65 -2.85 15.32
CA VAL A 145 -15.44 -4.00 15.79
C VAL A 145 -14.90 -5.28 15.17
N CYS A 146 -14.58 -6.27 16.01
CA CYS A 146 -14.08 -7.58 15.60
C CYS A 146 -14.64 -8.67 16.51
N GLY A 147 -15.67 -9.40 16.05
CA GLY A 147 -16.42 -10.31 16.93
C GLY A 147 -17.01 -9.55 18.12
N ASP A 148 -16.74 -10.02 19.33
CA ASP A 148 -17.20 -9.38 20.58
C ASP A 148 -16.30 -8.20 21.04
N VAL A 149 -15.20 -7.93 20.32
CA VAL A 149 -14.27 -6.86 20.69
C VAL A 149 -14.74 -5.54 20.07
N HIS A 150 -14.97 -4.54 20.92
CA HIS A 150 -15.27 -3.17 20.55
C HIS A 150 -14.15 -2.25 21.05
N ALA A 151 -13.46 -1.60 20.13
CA ALA A 151 -12.36 -0.69 20.44
C ALA A 151 -12.56 0.66 19.74
N THR A 152 -11.79 1.66 20.17
CA THR A 152 -11.63 2.93 19.47
C THR A 152 -10.23 3.01 18.90
N PHE A 153 -10.03 3.89 17.91
CA PHE A 153 -8.70 4.16 17.37
C PHE A 153 -8.43 5.66 17.23
N GLU A 154 -7.16 6.03 17.27
CA GLU A 154 -6.72 7.40 17.08
C GLU A 154 -6.19 7.63 15.66
N ILE A 155 -6.64 8.73 15.08
CA ILE A 155 -6.18 9.29 13.82
C ILE A 155 -6.27 10.82 13.92
N ASP A 156 -5.33 11.55 13.32
CA ASP A 156 -5.40 13.01 13.35
C ASP A 156 -6.58 13.52 12.51
N ASP A 157 -7.22 14.59 12.96
CA ASP A 157 -8.48 15.07 12.36
C ASP A 157 -8.29 15.53 10.91
N TYR A 158 -7.10 16.04 10.56
CA TYR A 158 -6.81 16.48 9.20
C TYR A 158 -6.67 15.30 8.23
N THR A 159 -5.95 14.24 8.61
CA THR A 159 -5.89 13.00 7.86
C THR A 159 -7.26 12.34 7.77
N ARG A 160 -8.02 12.30 8.87
CA ARG A 160 -9.40 11.80 8.87
C ARG A 160 -10.27 12.54 7.87
N TRP A 161 -10.23 13.87 7.88
CA TRP A 161 -10.97 14.70 6.92
C TRP A 161 -10.56 14.40 5.47
N ARG A 162 -9.25 14.32 5.18
CA ARG A 162 -8.77 13.96 3.84
C ARG A 162 -9.33 12.62 3.37
N LEU A 163 -9.33 11.61 4.23
CA LEU A 163 -9.82 10.28 3.93
C LEU A 163 -11.35 10.27 3.71
N LEU A 164 -12.12 10.95 4.57
CA LEU A 164 -13.57 11.09 4.43
C LEU A 164 -13.96 11.81 3.13
N GLU A 165 -13.19 12.82 2.74
CA GLU A 165 -13.44 13.59 1.52
C GLU A 165 -12.75 13.02 0.26
N GLY A 166 -11.92 11.98 0.39
CA GLY A 166 -11.20 11.39 -0.74
C GLY A 166 -10.13 12.31 -1.33
N LEU A 167 -9.56 13.21 -0.52
CA LEU A 167 -8.61 14.24 -0.92
C LEU A 167 -7.16 13.76 -0.80
N ASP A 168 -6.49 13.63 -1.94
CA ASP A 168 -5.03 13.55 -2.01
C ASP A 168 -4.42 14.96 -2.19
N ASP A 169 -3.09 15.04 -2.27
CA ASP A 169 -2.38 16.33 -2.42
C ASP A 169 -2.79 17.07 -3.71
N ILE A 170 -3.18 16.35 -4.77
CA ILE A 170 -3.70 16.93 -6.01
C ILE A 170 -5.12 17.44 -5.77
N GLY A 171 -6.00 16.63 -5.18
CA GLY A 171 -7.37 17.01 -4.85
C GLY A 171 -7.46 18.26 -3.98
N LEU A 172 -6.56 18.41 -3.02
CA LEU A 172 -6.46 19.63 -2.20
C LEU A 172 -6.04 20.86 -3.01
N THR A 173 -5.10 20.69 -3.93
CA THR A 173 -4.68 21.77 -4.82
C THR A 173 -5.84 22.21 -5.71
N LEU A 174 -6.59 21.24 -6.25
CA LEU A 174 -7.73 21.48 -7.14
C LEU A 174 -8.92 22.17 -6.44
N GLN A 175 -9.02 22.13 -5.11
CA GLN A 175 -10.01 22.95 -4.39
C GLN A 175 -9.81 24.46 -4.60
N ASN A 176 -8.60 24.88 -4.96
CA ASN A 176 -8.25 26.27 -5.21
C ASN A 176 -8.17 26.59 -6.72
N GLU A 177 -8.77 25.78 -7.59
CA GLU A 177 -8.68 25.92 -9.05
C GLU A 177 -9.08 27.31 -9.56
N ALA A 178 -10.13 27.91 -8.99
CA ALA A 178 -10.58 29.26 -9.37
C ALA A 178 -9.54 30.34 -9.04
N ASP A 179 -8.91 30.25 -7.87
CA ASP A 179 -7.87 31.17 -7.42
C ASP A 179 -6.59 30.99 -8.25
N ILE A 180 -6.22 29.74 -8.54
CA ILE A 180 -5.12 29.40 -9.44
C ILE A 180 -5.36 30.01 -10.82
N THR A 181 -6.55 29.82 -11.39
CA THR A 181 -6.93 30.37 -12.70
C THR A 181 -6.85 31.89 -12.71
N THR A 182 -7.36 32.55 -11.67
CA THR A 182 -7.33 34.02 -11.54
C THR A 182 -5.90 34.55 -11.44
N PHE A 183 -5.07 33.88 -10.64
CA PHE A 183 -3.65 34.23 -10.53
C PHE A 183 -2.91 34.03 -11.86
N GLU A 184 -3.15 32.93 -12.57
CA GLU A 184 -2.50 32.65 -13.86
C GLU A 184 -2.88 33.66 -14.95
N ALA A 185 -4.15 34.08 -15.00
CA ALA A 185 -4.62 35.10 -15.94
C ALA A 185 -3.96 36.48 -15.74
N THR A 186 -3.54 36.79 -14.51
CA THR A 186 -2.94 38.07 -14.12
C THR A 186 -1.42 37.99 -13.91
N ARG A 187 -0.82 36.82 -14.15
CA ARG A 187 0.59 36.55 -13.90
C ARG A 187 1.48 37.33 -14.86
N ALA A 188 2.46 38.05 -14.31
CA ALA A 188 3.39 38.84 -15.11
C ALA A 188 4.16 37.98 -16.14
N THR A 189 4.25 38.47 -17.38
CA THR A 189 4.77 37.73 -18.54
C THR A 189 6.26 37.35 -18.46
N TRP A 190 7.04 38.04 -17.62
CA TRP A 190 8.46 37.73 -17.41
C TRP A 190 8.69 36.50 -16.51
N ARG A 191 7.65 35.99 -15.83
CA ARG A 191 7.77 34.81 -14.97
C ARG A 191 7.87 33.53 -15.81
N PRO A 192 8.59 32.48 -15.32
CA PRO A 192 8.72 31.22 -16.04
C PRO A 192 7.35 30.58 -16.32
N GLN A 193 7.10 30.20 -17.57
CA GLN A 193 5.89 29.47 -17.97
C GLN A 193 6.16 27.97 -18.02
N THR A 194 5.21 27.17 -17.55
CA THR A 194 5.17 25.73 -17.83
C THR A 194 4.81 25.56 -19.31
N LEU A 195 5.83 25.26 -20.13
CA LEU A 195 5.57 24.90 -21.52
C LEU A 195 4.83 23.55 -21.56
N PRO A 196 3.94 23.32 -22.53
CA PRO A 196 3.32 22.01 -22.72
C PRO A 196 4.37 20.91 -22.77
N ALA A 197 4.05 19.75 -22.19
CA ALA A 197 4.94 18.60 -22.24
C ALA A 197 5.28 18.26 -23.69
N LYS A 198 6.57 18.37 -24.05
CA LYS A 198 7.05 17.96 -25.37
C LYS A 198 7.22 16.45 -25.35
N HIS A 199 6.25 15.74 -25.88
CA HIS A 199 6.39 14.30 -26.10
C HIS A 199 7.12 14.08 -27.42
N LEU A 200 8.14 13.21 -27.39
CA LEU A 200 8.64 12.62 -28.63
C LEU A 200 7.54 11.75 -29.25
N PRO A 201 7.52 11.57 -30.58
CA PRO A 201 6.62 10.62 -31.22
C PRO A 201 6.74 9.24 -30.54
N PRO A 202 5.65 8.47 -30.44
CA PRO A 202 5.72 7.11 -29.91
C PRO A 202 6.77 6.30 -30.67
N VAL A 203 7.75 5.77 -29.95
CA VAL A 203 8.76 4.87 -30.53
C VAL A 203 8.39 3.46 -30.10
N HIS A 204 8.33 2.53 -31.05
CA HIS A 204 8.19 1.11 -30.73
C HIS A 204 9.49 0.63 -30.06
N VAL A 205 9.43 0.38 -28.75
CA VAL A 205 10.58 -0.12 -27.99
C VAL A 205 10.58 -1.64 -28.06
N MET A 206 11.54 -2.21 -28.79
CA MET A 206 11.82 -3.64 -28.74
C MET A 206 12.78 -3.94 -27.60
N ALA A 207 12.53 -5.04 -26.88
CA ALA A 207 13.43 -5.52 -25.85
C ALA A 207 14.82 -5.81 -26.44
N ALA A 208 15.87 -5.29 -25.81
CA ALA A 208 17.26 -5.52 -26.25
C ALA A 208 17.71 -6.98 -26.13
N ARG A 209 16.94 -7.83 -25.44
CA ARG A 209 17.11 -9.28 -25.43
C ARG A 209 15.80 -9.95 -25.86
N PRO A 210 15.88 -11.04 -26.64
CA PRO A 210 14.71 -11.88 -26.87
C PRO A 210 14.13 -12.31 -25.52
N VAL A 211 12.87 -12.00 -25.27
CA VAL A 211 12.12 -12.63 -24.20
C VAL A 211 11.83 -14.04 -24.71
N GLY A 212 12.51 -15.04 -24.15
CA GLY A 212 12.47 -16.42 -24.63
C GLY A 212 11.03 -16.91 -24.74
N GLY A 213 10.64 -17.29 -25.96
CA GLY A 213 9.47 -18.11 -26.21
C GLY A 213 9.91 -19.57 -26.17
N ASP A 214 9.29 -20.34 -25.29
CA ASP A 214 9.41 -21.79 -25.27
C ASP A 214 8.93 -22.39 -26.58
N GLY A 215 9.66 -23.40 -27.06
CA GLY A 215 9.12 -24.45 -27.92
C GLY A 215 9.54 -24.38 -29.38
N GLU A 216 10.73 -24.89 -29.71
CA GLU A 216 10.91 -25.88 -30.77
C GLU A 216 12.33 -26.50 -30.69
N GLY A 217 12.40 -27.81 -30.90
CA GLY A 217 13.44 -28.68 -30.37
C GLY A 217 14.86 -28.47 -30.91
N LEU A 218 15.85 -28.61 -30.03
CA LEU A 218 17.17 -29.02 -30.45
C LEU A 218 17.14 -30.50 -30.83
N PRO A 219 17.49 -30.90 -32.07
CA PRO A 219 17.75 -32.29 -32.36
C PRO A 219 19.06 -32.72 -31.70
N ALA A 220 19.04 -33.96 -31.22
CA ALA A 220 20.18 -34.65 -30.63
C ALA A 220 21.36 -34.82 -31.60
N HIS A 221 22.56 -34.75 -31.02
CA HIS A 221 23.85 -35.33 -31.43
C HIS A 221 24.07 -35.78 -32.89
N ALA A 222 25.11 -35.23 -33.50
CA ALA A 222 25.97 -35.99 -34.41
C ALA A 222 27.43 -35.57 -34.20
N ASP A 223 28.26 -36.58 -33.97
CA ASP A 223 29.72 -36.54 -33.81
C ASP A 223 30.43 -35.79 -34.96
N ALA A 224 31.44 -34.99 -34.61
CA ALA A 224 32.46 -34.53 -35.55
C ALA A 224 33.79 -35.20 -35.20
N PRO A 225 34.50 -35.83 -36.17
CA PRO A 225 35.73 -36.53 -35.88
C PRO A 225 36.89 -35.56 -35.71
N LEU A 226 37.84 -35.99 -34.89
CA LEU A 226 39.16 -35.40 -34.68
C LEU A 226 39.90 -35.17 -36.01
N ALA A 227 40.46 -33.97 -36.15
CA ALA A 227 41.67 -33.67 -36.91
C ALA A 227 42.47 -32.61 -36.14
#